data_AF-A0A7C3EJA9-F1
#
_entry.id   AF-A0A7C3EJA9-F1
#
_cell.length_a   1.000
_cell.length_b   1.000
_cell.length_c   1.000
_cell.angle_alpha   90.00
_cell.angle_beta   90.00
_cell.angle_gamma   90.00
#
_symmetry.space_group_name_H-M   'P 1'
#
loop_
_entity.id
_entity.type
_entity.pdbx_description
1 polymer ?
#
loop_
_entity_poly.entity_id
_entity_poly.type
_entity_poly.pdbx_seq_one_letter_code
_entity_poly.pdbx_strand_id
1 'polypeptide(L)'
;MKKSEIEISIINTDLGFQILDILLTGDGIIKPSDLKNINLPDSIDYTQGIIINGRGPIWLYAHFVHLLHISAFVGVYDPRIGAVIVQSHKSDSYIVGDIIPNNVILKFINKNEGKKELQSNIVCFVGPPHSGKSVLMNLIRIALKDEITDDKYQREFFLVRACPDGEGNWSSEADQKNVKILRYKNTFDDNFVNKVISSINELKQSKKLILVDCGGKIDRYNQMIFNHCTHAVIVSNNDTSILEWIGAIKASNLKILALIDSVIDYSSEMISESPPRFKIGKLERGLNNIQIIPVELLELFRDLIA
;
A
#
# COMPACT_ATOMS: atom_id res chain seq x y z
N MET A 1 17.85 -10.76 16.22
CA MET A 1 16.82 -11.09 15.23
C MET A 1 15.67 -11.74 15.97
N LYS A 2 14.47 -11.15 15.96
CA LYS A 2 13.27 -11.80 16.52
C LYS A 2 12.96 -13.02 15.65
N LYS A 3 12.71 -14.16 16.28
CA LYS A 3 12.31 -15.40 15.60
C LYS A 3 10.90 -15.16 15.03
N SER A 4 10.63 -15.62 13.81
CA SER A 4 9.26 -15.66 13.30
C SER A 4 8.44 -16.63 14.16
N GLU A 5 7.22 -16.22 14.49
CA GLU A 5 6.25 -17.07 15.17
C GLU A 5 5.13 -17.36 14.17
N ILE A 6 4.78 -18.64 14.06
CA ILE A 6 3.63 -19.07 13.27
C ILE A 6 2.42 -19.09 14.21
N GLU A 7 1.48 -18.19 13.95
CA GLU A 7 0.18 -18.18 14.63
C GLU A 7 -0.81 -18.98 13.80
N ILE A 8 -1.50 -19.90 14.46
CA ILE A 8 -2.45 -20.81 13.83
C ILE A 8 -3.76 -20.70 14.61
N SER A 9 -4.84 -20.39 13.90
CA SER A 9 -6.17 -20.32 14.49
C SER A 9 -7.19 -21.11 13.66
N ILE A 10 -8.31 -21.46 14.29
CA ILE A 10 -9.42 -22.17 13.66
C ILE A 10 -10.65 -21.28 13.68
N ILE A 11 -11.23 -21.07 12.50
CA ILE A 11 -12.51 -20.39 12.31
C ILE A 11 -13.55 -21.47 12.01
N ASN A 12 -14.48 -21.64 12.93
CA ASN A 12 -15.60 -22.57 12.75
C ASN A 12 -16.62 -22.00 11.74
N THR A 13 -17.15 -22.86 10.88
CA THR A 13 -18.26 -22.53 9.97
C THR A 13 -19.47 -23.43 10.24
N ASP A 14 -20.62 -23.01 9.74
CA ASP A 14 -21.88 -23.77 9.75
C ASP A 14 -22.07 -24.62 8.47
N LEU A 15 -21.04 -24.75 7.63
CA LEU A 15 -21.11 -25.35 6.30
C LEU A 15 -20.37 -26.69 6.17
N GLY A 16 -20.12 -27.37 7.29
CA GLY A 16 -19.45 -28.67 7.31
C GLY A 16 -17.93 -28.60 7.03
N PHE A 17 -17.33 -27.42 7.18
CA PHE A 17 -15.89 -27.24 7.16
C PHE A 17 -15.41 -26.21 8.19
N GLN A 18 -14.13 -26.25 8.55
CA GLN A 18 -13.45 -25.24 9.35
C GLN A 18 -12.37 -24.57 8.49
N ILE A 19 -11.95 -23.36 8.85
CA ILE A 19 -10.82 -22.68 8.20
C ILE A 19 -9.65 -22.65 9.18
N LEU A 20 -8.54 -23.28 8.80
CA LEU A 20 -7.24 -23.13 9.45
C LEU A 20 -6.58 -21.88 8.91
N ASP A 21 -6.53 -20.82 9.72
CA ASP A 21 -5.92 -19.54 9.35
C ASP A 21 -4.47 -19.47 9.85
N ILE A 22 -3.55 -19.26 8.92
CA ILE A 22 -2.11 -19.22 9.16
C ILE A 22 -1.61 -17.79 9.02
N LEU A 23 -1.04 -17.26 10.11
CA LEU A 23 -0.39 -15.96 10.13
C LEU A 23 1.10 -16.13 10.46
N LEU A 24 1.97 -15.68 9.55
CA LEU A 24 3.39 -15.56 9.81
C LEU A 24 3.66 -14.18 10.41
N THR A 25 4.08 -14.14 11.67
CA THR A 25 4.38 -12.88 12.36
C THR A 25 5.87 -12.53 12.29
N GLY A 26 6.24 -11.33 12.75
CA GLY A 26 7.63 -10.86 12.72
C GLY A 26 8.05 -10.38 11.33
N ASP A 27 9.13 -10.95 10.77
CA ASP A 27 9.64 -10.61 9.43
C ASP A 27 8.94 -11.38 8.30
N GLY A 28 7.98 -12.25 8.63
CA GLY A 28 7.25 -13.07 7.66
C GLY A 28 8.06 -14.22 7.06
N ILE A 29 9.27 -14.48 7.57
CA ILE A 29 10.16 -15.53 7.06
C ILE A 29 10.09 -16.75 7.98
N ILE A 30 9.51 -17.84 7.49
CA ILE A 30 9.54 -19.14 8.17
C ILE A 30 10.66 -20.03 7.62
N LYS A 31 11.36 -20.77 8.49
CA LYS A 31 12.43 -21.70 8.10
C LYS A 31 11.93 -23.14 8.13
N PRO A 32 12.47 -24.06 7.31
CA PRO A 32 12.07 -25.48 7.34
C PRO A 32 12.24 -26.15 8.72
N SER A 33 13.18 -25.68 9.55
CA SER A 33 13.38 -26.16 10.91
C SER A 33 12.19 -25.89 11.83
N ASP A 34 11.39 -24.87 11.53
CA ASP A 34 10.26 -24.44 12.37
C ASP A 34 9.08 -25.42 12.28
N LEU A 35 8.99 -26.23 11.21
CA LEU A 35 7.99 -27.29 11.07
C LEU A 35 7.96 -28.25 12.26
N LYS A 36 9.10 -28.48 12.91
CA LYS A 36 9.23 -29.38 14.07
C LYS A 36 8.44 -28.90 15.29
N ASN A 37 8.07 -27.62 15.33
CA ASN A 37 7.42 -27.00 16.49
C ASN A 37 5.98 -26.57 16.17
N ILE A 38 5.45 -26.95 15.00
CA ILE A 38 4.06 -26.66 14.64
C ILE A 38 3.14 -27.59 15.44
N ASN A 39 2.25 -26.99 16.22
CA ASN A 39 1.17 -27.69 16.91
C ASN A 39 -0.16 -27.19 16.34
N LEU A 40 -1.04 -28.12 15.99
CA LEU A 40 -2.40 -27.77 15.57
C LEU A 40 -3.26 -27.44 16.79
N PRO A 41 -4.25 -26.54 16.67
CA PRO A 41 -5.21 -26.29 17.74
C PRO A 41 -5.99 -27.57 18.12
N ASP A 42 -6.13 -27.85 19.42
CA ASP A 42 -6.93 -28.99 19.92
C ASP A 42 -8.44 -28.88 19.61
N SER A 43 -8.89 -27.70 19.18
CA SER A 43 -10.28 -27.39 18.83
C SER A 43 -10.70 -27.82 17.42
N ILE A 44 -9.81 -28.44 16.65
CA ILE A 44 -10.13 -28.94 15.32
C ILE A 44 -11.13 -30.10 15.40
N ASP A 45 -12.22 -30.00 14.65
CA ASP A 45 -13.19 -31.07 14.43
C ASP A 45 -12.88 -31.79 13.12
N TYR A 46 -12.08 -32.86 13.22
CA TYR A 46 -11.69 -33.69 12.07
C TYR A 46 -12.88 -34.42 11.41
N THR A 47 -14.08 -34.37 11.97
CA THR A 47 -15.26 -34.91 11.28
C THR A 47 -15.71 -34.04 10.11
N GLN A 48 -15.26 -32.78 10.07
CA GLN A 48 -15.53 -31.78 9.04
C GLN A 48 -14.38 -31.67 8.05
N GLY A 49 -14.58 -30.92 6.96
CA GLY A 49 -13.50 -30.52 6.08
C GLY A 49 -12.65 -29.40 6.67
N ILE A 50 -11.40 -29.27 6.25
CA ILE A 50 -10.53 -28.17 6.69
C ILE A 50 -9.97 -27.43 5.49
N ILE A 51 -10.16 -26.11 5.49
CA ILE A 51 -9.63 -25.21 4.46
C ILE A 51 -8.44 -24.46 5.04
N ILE A 52 -7.29 -24.62 4.41
CA ILE A 52 -6.06 -23.92 4.80
C ILE A 52 -6.06 -22.54 4.13
N ASN A 53 -6.04 -21.48 4.94
CA ASN A 53 -5.90 -20.09 4.52
C ASN A 53 -4.64 -19.47 5.15
N GLY A 54 -4.02 -18.52 4.45
CA GLY A 54 -2.88 -17.78 4.96
C GLY A 54 -1.84 -17.47 3.91
N ARG A 55 -0.66 -16.99 4.34
CA ARG A 55 0.51 -16.80 3.47
C ARG A 55 1.62 -17.72 3.95
N GLY A 56 2.31 -18.35 3.01
CA GLY A 56 3.43 -19.24 3.35
C GLY A 56 4.11 -19.83 2.13
N PRO A 57 5.25 -20.49 2.33
CA PRO A 57 5.91 -21.25 1.27
C PRO A 57 5.19 -22.59 1.01
N ILE A 58 5.35 -23.15 -0.19
CA ILE A 58 4.67 -24.38 -0.64
C ILE A 58 4.87 -25.55 0.34
N TRP A 59 6.07 -25.73 0.87
CA TRP A 59 6.37 -26.82 1.81
C TRP A 59 5.59 -26.71 3.13
N LEU A 60 5.18 -25.51 3.54
CA LEU A 60 4.37 -25.30 4.73
C LEU A 60 2.94 -25.80 4.49
N TYR A 61 2.36 -25.46 3.33
CA TYR A 61 1.06 -26.00 2.92
C TYR A 61 1.09 -27.52 2.81
N ALA A 62 2.11 -28.09 2.17
CA ALA A 62 2.25 -29.55 2.08
C ALA A 62 2.28 -30.21 3.47
N HIS A 63 2.96 -29.59 4.43
CA HIS A 63 2.99 -30.07 5.81
C HIS A 63 1.61 -30.01 6.48
N PHE A 64 0.89 -28.89 6.36
CA PHE A 64 -0.46 -28.78 6.92
C PHE A 64 -1.46 -29.73 6.27
N VAL A 65 -1.42 -29.89 4.95
CA VAL A 65 -2.23 -30.88 4.24
C VAL A 65 -1.98 -32.28 4.80
N HIS A 66 -0.72 -32.64 5.03
CA HIS A 66 -0.39 -33.92 5.65
C HIS A 66 -0.90 -34.06 7.09
N LEU A 67 -0.75 -33.03 7.93
CA LEU A 67 -1.24 -33.10 9.33
C LEU A 67 -2.77 -33.21 9.39
N LEU A 68 -3.48 -32.57 8.47
CA LEU A 68 -4.94 -32.50 8.44
C LEU A 68 -5.59 -33.64 7.63
N HIS A 69 -4.82 -34.60 7.11
CA HIS A 69 -5.32 -35.63 6.20
C HIS A 69 -6.44 -36.51 6.80
N ILE A 70 -6.55 -36.61 8.14
CA ILE A 70 -7.62 -37.37 8.80
C ILE A 70 -9.00 -36.69 8.73
N SER A 71 -9.05 -35.45 8.24
CA SER A 71 -10.28 -34.67 8.10
C SER A 71 -11.20 -35.24 7.00
N ALA A 72 -12.47 -34.85 6.97
CA ALA A 72 -13.40 -35.29 5.92
C ALA A 72 -12.88 -34.96 4.51
N PHE A 73 -12.28 -33.78 4.36
CA PHE A 73 -11.51 -33.34 3.21
C PHE A 73 -10.54 -32.23 3.63
N VAL A 74 -9.52 -31.98 2.82
CA VAL A 74 -8.62 -30.83 2.99
C VAL A 74 -8.64 -29.99 1.72
N GLY A 75 -8.85 -28.69 1.88
CA GLY A 75 -8.78 -27.71 0.81
C GLY A 75 -7.70 -26.66 1.06
N VAL A 76 -7.16 -26.09 -0.02
CA VAL A 76 -6.21 -24.96 0.04
C VAL A 76 -6.87 -23.76 -0.62
N TYR A 77 -6.93 -22.64 0.10
CA TYR A 77 -7.55 -21.42 -0.42
C TYR A 77 -6.65 -20.68 -1.41
N ASP A 78 -7.15 -20.44 -2.62
CA ASP A 78 -6.57 -19.56 -3.62
C ASP A 78 -7.51 -18.36 -3.84
N PRO A 79 -7.09 -17.12 -3.48
CA PRO A 79 -7.93 -15.93 -3.60
C PRO A 79 -8.51 -15.67 -5.00
N ARG A 80 -7.94 -16.24 -6.06
CA ARG A 80 -8.40 -16.04 -7.44
C ARG A 80 -9.64 -16.86 -7.76
N ILE A 81 -9.85 -17.99 -7.08
CA ILE A 81 -10.85 -18.99 -7.47
C ILE A 81 -11.68 -19.54 -6.30
N GLY A 82 -11.11 -19.69 -5.12
CA GLY A 82 -11.76 -20.33 -3.97
C GLY A 82 -10.87 -21.37 -3.28
N ALA A 83 -11.46 -22.18 -2.42
CA ALA A 83 -10.77 -23.29 -1.77
C ALA A 83 -10.80 -24.52 -2.67
N VAL A 84 -9.63 -24.92 -3.17
CA VAL A 84 -9.46 -26.11 -4.02
C VAL A 84 -9.27 -27.32 -3.12
N ILE A 85 -10.11 -28.33 -3.28
CA ILE A 85 -10.03 -29.57 -2.51
C ILE A 85 -8.87 -30.42 -3.03
N VAL A 86 -7.91 -30.73 -2.16
CA VAL A 86 -6.67 -31.45 -2.49
C VAL A 86 -6.61 -32.85 -1.91
N GLN A 87 -7.44 -33.15 -0.90
CA GLN A 87 -7.62 -34.48 -0.31
C GLN A 87 -9.08 -34.67 0.10
N SER A 88 -9.59 -35.89 0.00
CA SER A 88 -10.93 -36.25 0.49
C SER A 88 -10.97 -37.72 0.89
N HIS A 89 -11.70 -38.02 1.98
CA HIS A 89 -11.79 -39.35 2.57
C HIS A 89 -13.23 -39.83 2.79
N LYS A 90 -14.23 -39.00 2.52
CA LYS A 90 -15.64 -39.36 2.63
C LYS A 90 -16.28 -39.37 1.24
N SER A 91 -17.01 -40.44 0.91
CA SER A 91 -17.73 -40.55 -0.36
C SER A 91 -18.82 -39.50 -0.54
N ASP A 92 -19.38 -39.03 0.58
CA ASP A 92 -20.52 -38.11 0.62
C ASP A 92 -20.07 -36.65 0.87
N SER A 93 -18.80 -36.34 0.60
CA SER A 93 -18.23 -35.00 0.71
C SER A 93 -17.66 -34.51 -0.63
N TYR A 94 -17.04 -33.32 -0.63
CA TYR A 94 -16.32 -32.81 -1.80
C TYR A 94 -15.21 -33.77 -2.23
N ILE A 95 -14.96 -33.84 -3.55
CA ILE A 95 -13.89 -34.66 -4.13
C ILE A 95 -12.69 -33.80 -4.52
N VAL A 96 -11.54 -34.45 -4.72
CA VAL A 96 -10.32 -33.77 -5.15
C VAL A 96 -10.56 -33.04 -6.48
N GLY A 97 -10.20 -31.76 -6.54
CA GLY A 97 -10.42 -30.88 -7.69
C GLY A 97 -11.67 -30.01 -7.59
N ASP A 98 -12.59 -30.29 -6.67
CA ASP A 98 -13.72 -29.39 -6.39
C ASP A 98 -13.24 -28.05 -5.86
N ILE A 99 -14.03 -27.00 -6.08
CA ILE A 99 -13.75 -25.65 -5.63
C ILE A 99 -14.92 -25.13 -4.80
N ILE A 100 -14.66 -24.78 -3.53
CA ILE A 100 -15.60 -23.99 -2.72
C ILE A 100 -15.38 -22.51 -3.05
N PRO A 101 -16.37 -21.81 -3.62
CA PRO A 101 -16.17 -20.49 -4.22
C PRO A 101 -15.92 -19.39 -3.19
N ASN A 102 -15.23 -18.33 -3.61
CA ASN A 102 -14.86 -17.18 -2.78
C ASN A 102 -16.02 -16.57 -2.00
N ASN A 103 -17.20 -16.43 -2.61
CA ASN A 103 -18.38 -15.85 -1.96
C ASN A 103 -18.87 -16.65 -0.74
N VAL A 104 -18.50 -17.93 -0.62
CA VAL A 104 -18.75 -18.76 0.56
C VAL A 104 -17.68 -18.55 1.61
N ILE A 105 -16.40 -18.66 1.22
CA ILE A 105 -15.26 -18.61 2.14
C ILE A 105 -15.07 -17.22 2.76
N LEU A 106 -15.16 -16.17 1.94
CA LEU A 106 -14.87 -14.79 2.36
C LEU A 106 -15.80 -14.28 3.46
N LYS A 107 -16.99 -14.87 3.65
CA LYS A 107 -17.90 -14.51 4.75
C LYS A 107 -17.30 -14.80 6.13
N PHE A 108 -16.41 -15.79 6.22
CA PHE A 108 -15.81 -16.24 7.46
C PHE A 108 -14.42 -15.62 7.70
N ILE A 109 -13.63 -15.45 6.63
CA ILE A 109 -12.32 -14.79 6.69
C ILE A 109 -12.51 -13.27 6.89
N ASN A 110 -13.54 -12.67 6.28
CA ASN A 110 -13.86 -11.25 6.44
C ASN A 110 -14.84 -10.99 7.59
N LYS A 111 -14.72 -11.71 8.72
CA LYS A 111 -15.27 -11.19 9.98
C LYS A 111 -14.48 -9.92 10.33
N ASN A 112 -14.98 -8.82 9.78
CA ASN A 112 -14.70 -7.47 10.17
C ASN A 112 -14.92 -7.36 11.68
N GLU A 113 -13.87 -7.56 12.47
CA GLU A 113 -13.71 -6.75 13.67
C GLU A 113 -13.86 -5.30 13.22
N GLY A 114 -14.83 -4.60 13.81
CA GLY A 114 -15.41 -3.38 13.27
C GLY A 114 -14.38 -2.44 12.64
N LYS A 115 -14.33 -2.41 11.30
CA LYS A 115 -13.71 -1.30 10.59
C LYS A 115 -14.55 -0.07 10.92
N LYS A 116 -14.16 0.68 11.95
CA LYS A 116 -14.21 2.14 11.86
C LYS A 116 -13.64 2.47 10.48
N GLU A 117 -14.37 3.24 9.67
CA GLU A 117 -13.82 3.79 8.43
C GLU A 117 -12.44 4.36 8.77
N LEU A 118 -11.39 3.71 8.25
CA LEU A 118 -10.05 4.20 8.41
C LEU A 118 -10.01 5.56 7.69
N GLN A 119 -9.86 6.63 8.46
CA GLN A 119 -9.70 7.95 7.88
C GLN A 119 -8.32 8.00 7.23
N SER A 120 -8.28 7.83 5.90
CA SER A 120 -7.04 7.86 5.12
C SER A 120 -6.65 9.29 4.76
N ASN A 121 -5.40 9.64 4.99
CA ASN A 121 -4.78 10.88 4.54
C ASN A 121 -4.18 10.67 3.15
N ILE A 122 -4.73 11.34 2.15
CA ILE A 122 -4.35 11.20 0.74
C ILE A 122 -3.77 12.54 0.30
N VAL A 123 -2.44 12.61 0.21
CA VAL A 123 -1.70 13.85 -0.03
C VAL A 123 -1.22 13.89 -1.48
N CYS A 124 -1.78 14.78 -2.29
CA CYS A 124 -1.30 15.00 -3.66
C CYS A 124 -0.14 16.01 -3.70
N PHE A 125 0.87 15.72 -4.51
CA PHE A 125 1.96 16.65 -4.82
C PHE A 125 1.68 17.30 -6.17
N VAL A 126 1.52 18.62 -6.17
CA VAL A 126 1.08 19.41 -7.33
C VAL A 126 1.98 20.61 -7.57
N GLY A 127 1.88 21.25 -8.73
CA GLY A 127 2.77 22.33 -9.14
C GLY A 127 3.24 22.24 -10.59
N PRO A 128 3.78 23.33 -11.18
CA PRO A 128 4.14 23.40 -12.59
C PRO A 128 5.23 22.36 -12.96
N PRO A 129 5.41 21.98 -14.24
CA PRO A 129 6.41 21.00 -14.63
C PRO A 129 7.81 21.41 -14.15
N HIS A 130 8.64 20.42 -13.81
CA HIS A 130 10.03 20.64 -13.35
C HIS A 130 10.22 21.42 -12.02
N SER A 131 9.15 21.66 -11.25
CA SER A 131 9.25 22.31 -9.93
C SER A 131 9.83 21.46 -8.79
N GLY A 132 10.27 20.22 -9.04
CA GLY A 132 10.84 19.35 -8.01
C GLY A 132 9.84 18.50 -7.20
N LYS A 133 8.54 18.53 -7.50
CA LYS A 133 7.48 17.72 -6.84
C LYS A 133 7.90 16.28 -6.54
N SER A 134 8.26 15.52 -7.57
CA SER A 134 8.56 14.10 -7.45
C SER A 134 9.88 13.85 -6.70
N VAL A 135 10.81 14.81 -6.72
CA VAL A 135 12.05 14.77 -5.91
C VAL A 135 11.70 14.97 -4.44
N LEU A 136 10.97 16.04 -4.12
CA LEU A 136 10.52 16.35 -2.76
C LEU A 136 9.71 15.19 -2.15
N MET A 137 8.73 14.68 -2.89
CA MET A 137 7.91 13.53 -2.49
C MET A 137 8.77 12.29 -2.22
N ASN A 138 9.79 12.03 -3.05
CA ASN A 138 10.69 10.90 -2.84
C ASN A 138 11.57 11.09 -1.59
N LEU A 139 12.06 12.30 -1.34
CA LEU A 139 12.83 12.60 -0.13
C LEU A 139 12.00 12.41 1.14
N ILE A 140 10.75 12.90 1.15
CA ILE A 140 9.79 12.67 2.24
C ILE A 140 9.53 11.17 2.43
N ARG A 141 9.33 10.43 1.33
CA ARG A 141 9.14 8.97 1.37
C ARG A 141 10.32 8.26 2.03
N ILE A 142 11.56 8.62 1.67
CA ILE A 142 12.75 8.00 2.24
C ILE A 142 12.86 8.35 3.72
N ALA A 143 12.66 9.62 4.09
CA ALA A 143 12.66 10.07 5.48
C ALA A 143 11.65 9.30 6.35
N LEU A 144 10.40 9.15 5.87
CA LEU A 144 9.36 8.40 6.57
C LEU A 144 9.71 6.90 6.69
N LYS A 145 10.37 6.32 5.68
CA LYS A 145 10.78 4.92 5.71
C LYS A 145 11.87 4.68 6.76
N ASP A 146 12.84 5.58 6.88
CA ASP A 146 13.96 5.42 7.82
C ASP A 146 13.52 5.49 9.29
N GLU A 147 12.36 6.10 9.57
CA GLU A 147 11.84 6.30 10.93
C GLU A 147 10.80 5.26 11.37
N ILE A 148 10.25 4.48 10.43
CA ILE A 148 9.15 3.54 10.68
C ILE A 148 9.62 2.12 10.38
N THR A 149 9.19 1.13 11.16
CA THR A 149 9.52 -0.28 10.87
C THR A 149 9.01 -0.69 9.48
N ASP A 150 9.77 -1.52 8.76
CA ASP A 150 9.41 -1.96 7.40
C ASP A 150 7.98 -2.54 7.33
N ASP A 151 7.55 -3.25 8.36
CA ASP A 151 6.18 -3.79 8.47
C ASP A 151 5.13 -2.68 8.60
N LYS A 152 5.30 -1.72 9.51
CA LYS A 152 4.34 -0.62 9.69
C LYS A 152 4.30 0.26 8.45
N TYR A 153 5.44 0.55 7.84
CA TYR A 153 5.52 1.29 6.58
C TYR A 153 4.73 0.58 5.46
N GLN A 154 4.93 -0.73 5.27
CA GLN A 154 4.19 -1.48 4.25
C GLN A 154 2.69 -1.56 4.50
N ARG A 155 2.28 -1.67 5.78
CA ARG A 155 0.87 -1.74 6.15
C ARG A 155 0.16 -0.40 6.00
N GLU A 156 0.76 0.70 6.44
CA GLU A 156 0.08 1.98 6.61
C GLU A 156 0.34 3.00 5.50
N PHE A 157 1.42 2.85 4.72
CA PHE A 157 1.82 3.82 3.69
C PHE A 157 1.69 3.26 2.27
N PHE A 158 1.36 4.11 1.29
CA PHE A 158 1.49 3.78 -0.13
C PHE A 158 1.79 5.01 -1.01
N LEU A 159 2.47 4.79 -2.13
CA LEU A 159 2.73 5.83 -3.15
C LEU A 159 1.99 5.47 -4.45
N VAL A 160 1.11 6.36 -4.91
CA VAL A 160 0.41 6.26 -6.20
C VAL A 160 1.09 7.20 -7.20
N ARG A 161 1.51 6.64 -8.34
CA ARG A 161 1.97 7.43 -9.50
C ARG A 161 0.77 7.78 -10.36
N ALA A 162 0.36 9.04 -10.33
CA ALA A 162 -0.85 9.55 -10.97
C ALA A 162 -0.55 10.34 -12.26
N CYS A 163 0.66 10.19 -12.80
CA CYS A 163 1.09 10.79 -14.06
C CYS A 163 1.66 9.68 -14.98
N PRO A 164 1.25 9.60 -16.25
CA PRO A 164 1.73 8.58 -17.19
C PRO A 164 3.05 8.98 -17.87
N ASP A 165 3.96 9.62 -17.13
CA ASP A 165 5.24 10.11 -17.66
C ASP A 165 6.34 9.02 -17.76
N GLY A 166 6.01 7.79 -17.33
CA GLY A 166 6.92 6.66 -17.32
C GLY A 166 7.96 6.74 -16.20
N GLU A 167 7.75 7.59 -15.20
CA GLU A 167 8.65 7.75 -14.06
C GLU A 167 8.22 6.88 -12.87
N GLY A 168 9.13 6.03 -12.37
CA GLY A 168 8.96 5.26 -11.13
C GLY A 168 10.07 5.55 -10.11
N ASN A 169 10.07 4.89 -8.94
CA ASN A 169 11.17 5.02 -7.95
C ASN A 169 12.54 4.67 -8.56
N TRP A 170 12.56 3.72 -9.51
CA TRP A 170 13.75 3.35 -10.28
C TRP A 170 14.32 4.53 -11.10
N SER A 171 13.50 5.51 -11.49
CA SER A 171 13.95 6.67 -12.27
C SER A 171 14.72 7.71 -11.44
N SER A 172 14.55 7.69 -10.11
CA SER A 172 15.36 8.45 -9.15
C SER A 172 16.61 7.69 -8.68
N GLU A 173 16.61 6.35 -8.81
CA GLU A 173 17.66 5.46 -8.31
C GLU A 173 18.64 4.98 -9.41
N ALA A 174 18.29 5.12 -10.70
CA ALA A 174 19.11 4.69 -11.84
C ALA A 174 19.90 5.86 -12.50
N ASP A 175 21.00 5.52 -13.19
CA ASP A 175 21.79 6.48 -13.99
C ASP A 175 20.90 7.22 -15.01
N GLN A 176 20.88 8.55 -14.91
CA GLN A 176 19.98 9.42 -15.67
C GLN A 176 20.10 9.25 -17.20
N LYS A 177 21.27 8.79 -17.68
CA LYS A 177 21.47 8.50 -19.12
C LYS A 177 20.60 7.34 -19.60
N ASN A 178 20.36 6.33 -18.77
CA ASN A 178 19.57 5.14 -19.10
C ASN A 178 18.06 5.35 -18.86
N VAL A 179 17.71 6.22 -17.90
CA VAL A 179 16.31 6.55 -17.57
C VAL A 179 15.55 7.16 -18.76
N LYS A 180 16.21 7.97 -19.60
CA LYS A 180 15.56 8.57 -20.80
C LYS A 180 15.17 7.54 -21.86
N ILE A 181 15.93 6.45 -21.98
CA ILE A 181 15.75 5.43 -23.02
C ILE A 181 14.59 4.49 -22.68
N LEU A 182 14.31 4.26 -21.39
CA LEU A 182 13.31 3.32 -20.91
C LEU A 182 11.93 3.95 -20.62
N ARG A 183 11.78 5.27 -20.81
CA ARG A 183 10.50 5.98 -20.57
C ARG A 183 9.46 5.58 -21.61
N TYR A 184 8.51 4.75 -21.21
CA TYR A 184 7.27 4.55 -21.97
C TYR A 184 6.23 5.54 -21.46
N LYS A 185 5.98 6.61 -22.22
CA LYS A 185 4.91 7.57 -21.90
C LYS A 185 3.58 6.97 -22.31
N ASN A 186 2.73 6.67 -21.34
CA ASN A 186 1.34 6.31 -21.63
C ASN A 186 0.53 7.58 -21.93
N THR A 187 -0.59 7.44 -22.63
CA THR A 187 -1.53 8.54 -22.84
C THR A 187 -2.19 8.94 -21.53
N PHE A 188 -2.24 10.25 -21.25
CA PHE A 188 -3.03 10.78 -20.15
C PHE A 188 -4.48 10.93 -20.62
N ASP A 189 -5.24 9.87 -20.45
CA ASP A 189 -6.63 9.74 -20.89
C ASP A 189 -7.56 9.30 -19.75
N ASP A 190 -8.86 9.28 -20.02
CA ASP A 190 -9.89 8.90 -19.05
C ASP A 190 -9.65 7.48 -18.49
N ASN A 191 -9.15 6.55 -19.29
CA ASN A 191 -8.87 5.18 -18.84
C ASN A 191 -7.72 5.14 -17.82
N PHE A 192 -6.65 5.89 -18.07
CA PHE A 192 -5.56 6.03 -17.12
C PHE A 192 -6.04 6.66 -15.80
N VAL A 193 -6.78 7.77 -15.89
CA VAL A 193 -7.32 8.48 -14.73
C VAL A 193 -8.23 7.56 -13.90
N ASN A 194 -9.14 6.84 -14.54
CA ASN A 194 -10.05 5.92 -13.86
C ASN A 194 -9.30 4.80 -13.11
N LYS A 195 -8.20 4.29 -13.68
CA LYS A 195 -7.34 3.31 -12.99
C LYS A 195 -6.70 3.91 -11.74
N VAL A 196 -6.14 5.12 -11.85
CA VAL A 196 -5.55 5.84 -10.70
C VAL A 196 -6.60 6.04 -9.60
N ILE A 197 -7.81 6.50 -9.97
CA ILE A 197 -8.92 6.71 -9.04
C ILE A 197 -9.34 5.39 -8.37
N SER A 198 -9.45 4.29 -9.11
CA SER A 198 -9.74 2.96 -8.53
C SER A 198 -8.69 2.57 -7.50
N SER A 199 -7.41 2.72 -7.85
CA SER A 199 -6.31 2.41 -6.93
C SER A 199 -6.38 3.24 -5.64
N ILE A 200 -6.65 4.55 -5.73
CA ILE A 200 -6.81 5.41 -4.55
C ILE A 200 -7.99 4.93 -3.68
N ASN A 201 -9.13 4.61 -4.30
CA ASN A 201 -10.34 4.18 -3.60
C ASN A 201 -10.23 2.80 -2.94
N GLU A 202 -9.39 1.92 -3.46
CA GLU A 202 -9.06 0.63 -2.84
C GLU A 202 -8.07 0.83 -1.69
N LEU A 203 -7.00 1.58 -1.92
CA LEU A 203 -5.94 1.80 -0.94
C LEU A 203 -6.44 2.54 0.30
N LYS A 204 -7.36 3.52 0.16
CA LYS A 204 -7.89 4.28 1.31
C LYS A 204 -8.60 3.41 2.35
N GLN A 205 -8.99 2.18 2.00
CA GLN A 205 -9.64 1.24 2.92
C GLN A 205 -8.65 0.49 3.83
N SER A 206 -7.34 0.66 3.60
CA SER A 206 -6.28 -0.09 4.28
C SER A 206 -5.04 0.74 4.63
N LYS A 207 -4.83 1.88 3.98
CA LYS A 207 -3.67 2.76 4.18
C LYS A 207 -4.03 3.99 4.98
N LYS A 208 -3.20 4.35 5.96
CA LYS A 208 -3.33 5.61 6.70
C LYS A 208 -2.84 6.79 5.89
N LEU A 209 -1.72 6.65 5.17
CA LEU A 209 -1.12 7.71 4.37
C LEU A 209 -0.88 7.24 2.93
N ILE A 210 -1.44 7.97 1.97
CA ILE A 210 -1.23 7.74 0.55
C ILE A 210 -0.64 9.01 -0.05
N LEU A 211 0.54 8.92 -0.66
CA LEU A 211 1.10 10.02 -1.46
C LEU A 211 0.71 9.84 -2.92
N VAL A 212 0.35 10.93 -3.60
CA VAL A 212 -0.11 10.90 -5.00
C VAL A 212 0.74 11.86 -5.84
N ASP A 213 1.53 11.31 -6.76
CA ASP A 213 2.39 12.08 -7.67
C ASP A 213 1.61 12.53 -8.91
N CYS A 214 1.19 13.79 -8.92
CA CYS A 214 0.29 14.31 -9.96
C CYS A 214 1.04 14.98 -11.11
N GLY A 215 0.40 15.02 -12.28
CA GLY A 215 0.97 15.68 -13.45
C GLY A 215 1.13 17.19 -13.23
N GLY A 216 2.13 17.80 -13.88
CA GLY A 216 2.45 19.21 -13.69
C GLY A 216 1.51 20.21 -14.39
N LYS A 217 0.29 19.85 -14.75
CA LYS A 217 -0.67 20.71 -15.47
C LYS A 217 -1.97 20.84 -14.70
N ILE A 218 -2.55 22.03 -14.67
CA ILE A 218 -3.93 22.22 -14.20
C ILE A 218 -4.84 21.88 -15.38
N ASP A 219 -5.42 20.69 -15.36
CA ASP A 219 -6.33 20.19 -16.39
C ASP A 219 -7.44 19.34 -15.78
N ARG A 220 -8.41 18.94 -16.61
CA ARG A 220 -9.57 18.15 -16.17
C ARG A 220 -9.18 16.81 -15.53
N TYR A 221 -8.10 16.19 -15.99
CA TYR A 221 -7.69 14.85 -15.55
C TYR A 221 -7.08 14.89 -14.16
N ASN A 222 -6.18 15.84 -13.93
CA ASN A 222 -5.64 16.10 -12.61
C ASN A 222 -6.74 16.57 -11.65
N GLN A 223 -7.69 17.39 -12.10
CA GLN A 223 -8.83 17.79 -11.27
C GLN A 223 -9.68 16.59 -10.81
N MET A 224 -9.92 15.61 -11.70
CA MET A 224 -10.61 14.36 -11.33
C MET A 224 -9.85 13.61 -10.24
N ILE A 225 -8.51 13.56 -10.30
CA ILE A 225 -7.68 12.89 -9.28
C ILE A 225 -7.70 13.65 -7.96
N PHE A 226 -7.66 15.00 -7.98
CA PHE A 226 -7.72 15.83 -6.77
C PHE A 226 -8.98 15.57 -5.97
N ASN A 227 -10.13 15.38 -6.63
CA ASN A 227 -11.40 15.08 -5.95
C ASN A 227 -11.37 13.79 -5.09
N HIS A 228 -10.34 12.95 -5.22
CA HIS A 228 -10.13 11.75 -4.40
C HIS A 228 -9.00 11.91 -3.36
N CYS A 229 -8.39 13.09 -3.26
CA CYS A 229 -7.35 13.41 -2.30
C CYS A 229 -7.92 14.23 -1.13
N THR A 230 -7.24 14.23 0.02
CA THR A 230 -7.65 15.01 1.21
C THR A 230 -6.78 16.24 1.44
N HIS A 231 -5.51 16.15 1.05
CA HIS A 231 -4.52 17.20 1.24
C HIS A 231 -3.72 17.46 -0.04
N ALA A 232 -3.08 18.63 -0.12
CA ALA A 232 -2.17 19.00 -1.19
C ALA A 232 -0.87 19.62 -0.66
N VAL A 233 0.25 19.24 -1.26
CA VAL A 233 1.52 19.96 -1.20
C VAL A 233 1.75 20.63 -2.55
N ILE A 234 1.86 21.96 -2.55
CA ILE A 234 2.03 22.76 -3.76
C ILE A 234 3.52 23.13 -3.87
N VAL A 235 4.18 22.71 -4.95
CA VAL A 235 5.61 22.94 -5.17
C VAL A 235 5.83 23.78 -6.42
N SER A 236 6.42 24.95 -6.28
CA SER A 236 6.65 25.89 -7.38
C SER A 236 7.92 26.70 -7.16
N ASN A 237 8.48 27.25 -8.25
CA ASN A 237 9.59 28.19 -8.21
C ASN A 237 9.15 29.66 -8.33
N ASN A 238 7.84 29.93 -8.43
CA ASN A 238 7.29 31.27 -8.53
C ASN A 238 5.91 31.38 -7.89
N ASP A 239 5.61 32.57 -7.37
CA ASP A 239 4.38 32.89 -6.63
C ASP A 239 3.11 32.82 -7.50
N THR A 240 3.20 33.25 -8.76
CA THR A 240 2.03 33.27 -9.67
C THR A 240 1.49 31.87 -9.87
N SER A 241 2.36 30.89 -10.12
CA SER A 241 1.96 29.48 -10.25
C SER A 241 1.43 28.94 -8.92
N ILE A 242 1.99 29.33 -7.77
CA ILE A 242 1.45 28.92 -6.47
C ILE A 242 -0.01 29.35 -6.35
N LEU A 243 -0.34 30.59 -6.70
CA LEU A 243 -1.71 31.10 -6.64
C LEU A 243 -2.66 30.33 -7.57
N GLU A 244 -2.23 30.02 -8.79
CA GLU A 244 -3.01 29.20 -9.74
C GLU A 244 -3.32 27.81 -9.17
N TRP A 245 -2.29 27.15 -8.63
CA TRP A 245 -2.44 25.82 -8.02
C TRP A 245 -3.29 25.86 -6.75
N ILE A 246 -3.18 26.90 -5.92
CA ILE A 246 -4.09 27.12 -4.79
C ILE A 246 -5.53 27.17 -5.27
N GLY A 247 -5.82 27.85 -6.38
CA GLY A 247 -7.15 27.90 -6.99
C GLY A 247 -7.67 26.50 -7.37
N ALA A 248 -6.85 25.72 -8.08
CA ALA A 248 -7.21 24.36 -8.50
C ALA A 248 -7.46 23.42 -7.30
N ILE A 249 -6.63 23.51 -6.26
CA ILE A 249 -6.75 22.69 -5.03
C ILE A 249 -8.00 23.08 -4.22
N LYS A 250 -8.27 24.39 -4.09
CA LYS A 250 -9.49 24.88 -3.43
C LYS A 250 -10.76 24.46 -4.16
N ALA A 251 -10.74 24.40 -5.49
CA ALA A 251 -11.88 23.94 -6.28
C ALA A 251 -12.27 22.47 -5.99
N SER A 252 -11.35 21.66 -5.47
CA SER A 252 -11.60 20.28 -5.02
C SER A 252 -11.79 20.16 -3.49
N ASN A 253 -11.82 21.26 -2.74
CA ASN A 253 -11.95 21.28 -1.28
C ASN A 253 -10.83 20.58 -0.50
N LEU A 254 -9.60 20.57 -1.03
CA LEU A 254 -8.45 19.95 -0.36
C LEU A 254 -7.84 20.92 0.66
N LYS A 255 -7.35 20.36 1.77
CA LYS A 255 -6.53 21.10 2.73
C LYS A 255 -5.13 21.30 2.15
N ILE A 256 -4.65 22.53 2.08
CA ILE A 256 -3.24 22.80 1.75
C ILE A 256 -2.40 22.39 2.97
N LEU A 257 -1.61 21.33 2.81
CA LEU A 257 -0.71 20.83 3.85
C LEU A 257 0.54 21.71 3.93
N ALA A 258 1.13 22.03 2.78
CA ALA A 258 2.31 22.89 2.69
C ALA A 258 2.43 23.57 1.31
N LEU A 259 2.99 24.78 1.32
CA LEU A 259 3.47 25.50 0.14
C LEU A 259 5.00 25.41 0.11
N ILE A 260 5.57 25.07 -1.05
CA ILE A 260 7.01 24.86 -1.20
C ILE A 260 7.54 25.80 -2.29
N ASP A 261 8.39 26.72 -1.87
CA ASP A 261 9.21 27.57 -2.71
C ASP A 261 10.46 26.79 -3.12
N SER A 262 10.40 26.16 -4.28
CA SER A 262 11.51 25.41 -4.85
C SER A 262 12.57 26.36 -5.40
N VAL A 263 13.77 26.28 -4.85
CA VAL A 263 14.92 27.10 -5.25
C VAL A 263 16.09 26.27 -5.78
N ILE A 264 16.95 26.92 -6.57
CA ILE A 264 18.11 26.28 -7.22
C ILE A 264 19.29 26.15 -6.23
N ASP A 265 19.37 27.01 -5.23
CA ASP A 265 20.42 26.99 -4.21
C ASP A 265 20.03 26.13 -3.02
N TYR A 266 21.01 25.74 -2.20
CA TYR A 266 20.73 25.02 -0.96
C TYR A 266 19.94 25.89 0.02
N SER A 267 18.79 25.40 0.46
CA SER A 267 17.85 26.06 1.37
C SER A 267 16.97 25.00 2.02
N SER A 268 16.74 25.14 3.32
CA SER A 268 15.87 24.28 4.13
C SER A 268 15.35 25.12 5.28
N GLU A 269 14.31 25.90 5.02
CA GLU A 269 13.74 26.80 6.03
C GLU A 269 12.22 26.90 5.91
N MET A 270 11.57 27.12 7.05
CA MET A 270 10.17 27.47 7.13
C MET A 270 10.01 28.99 7.05
N ILE A 271 9.20 29.47 6.12
CA ILE A 271 8.97 30.90 5.86
C ILE A 271 7.67 31.38 6.54
N SER A 272 6.69 30.50 6.70
CA SER A 272 5.40 30.83 7.33
C SER A 272 4.75 29.62 7.97
N GLU A 273 4.04 29.82 9.08
CA GLU A 273 3.28 28.79 9.81
C GLU A 273 1.82 28.66 9.36
N SER A 274 1.24 29.71 8.76
CA SER A 274 -0.18 29.71 8.40
C SER A 274 -0.45 30.48 7.10
N PRO A 275 -0.63 29.79 5.96
CA PRO A 275 -0.41 28.35 5.77
C PRO A 275 1.08 27.97 5.90
N PRO A 276 1.41 26.72 6.29
CA PRO A 276 2.79 26.26 6.31
C PRO A 276 3.47 26.47 4.95
N ARG A 277 4.55 27.23 4.92
CA ARG A 277 5.31 27.56 3.71
C ARG A 277 6.78 27.38 3.96
N PHE A 278 7.47 26.74 3.02
CA PHE A 278 8.87 26.36 3.14
C PHE A 278 9.66 26.79 1.92
N LYS A 279 10.90 27.20 2.11
CA LYS A 279 11.89 27.37 1.04
C LYS A 279 12.79 26.15 1.04
N ILE A 280 12.80 25.42 -0.07
CA ILE A 280 13.53 24.16 -0.19
C ILE A 280 14.30 24.13 -1.50
N GLY A 281 15.59 23.88 -1.40
CA GLY A 281 16.46 23.67 -2.55
C GLY A 281 17.78 23.07 -2.10
N LYS A 282 18.53 22.40 -2.97
CA LYS A 282 18.23 22.14 -4.36
C LYS A 282 17.49 20.80 -4.56
N LEU A 283 16.32 20.84 -5.19
CA LEU A 283 15.52 19.63 -5.50
C LEU A 283 15.98 18.98 -6.82
N GLU A 284 17.17 18.36 -6.84
CA GLU A 284 17.68 17.66 -8.02
C GLU A 284 17.46 16.14 -7.98
N ARG A 285 17.20 15.57 -9.16
CA ARG A 285 17.12 14.13 -9.33
C ARG A 285 18.49 13.49 -9.08
N GLY A 286 18.49 12.33 -8.42
CA GLY A 286 19.70 11.57 -8.11
C GLY A 286 20.44 12.02 -6.84
N LEU A 287 20.05 13.16 -6.25
CA LEU A 287 20.52 13.58 -4.93
C LEU A 287 19.50 13.16 -3.87
N ASN A 288 19.76 12.06 -3.17
CA ASN A 288 18.94 11.59 -2.05
C ASN A 288 19.36 12.27 -0.73
N ASN A 289 19.47 13.60 -0.73
CA ASN A 289 19.86 14.34 0.47
C ASN A 289 18.64 14.70 1.32
N ILE A 290 18.28 13.82 2.26
CA ILE A 290 17.14 14.00 3.16
C ILE A 290 17.33 15.21 4.10
N GLN A 291 18.58 15.62 4.37
CA GLN A 291 18.88 16.76 5.27
C GLN A 291 18.32 18.10 4.78
N ILE A 292 17.89 18.15 3.53
CA ILE A 292 17.27 19.33 2.92
C ILE A 292 15.80 19.51 3.29
N ILE A 293 15.18 18.50 3.89
CA ILE A 293 13.77 18.55 4.28
C ILE A 293 13.70 19.16 5.68
N PRO A 294 13.04 20.31 5.86
CA PRO A 294 12.83 20.90 7.18
C PRO A 294 12.10 19.93 8.11
N VAL A 295 12.49 19.90 9.39
CA VAL A 295 11.92 18.98 10.38
C VAL A 295 10.43 19.24 10.53
N GLU A 296 10.02 20.50 10.53
CA GLU A 296 8.63 20.94 10.63
C GLU A 296 7.80 20.44 9.44
N LEU A 297 8.39 20.35 8.24
CA LEU A 297 7.70 19.75 7.09
C LEU A 297 7.52 18.23 7.29
N LEU A 298 8.52 17.52 7.82
CA LEU A 298 8.39 16.09 8.12
C LEU A 298 7.34 15.82 9.19
N GLU A 299 7.26 16.67 10.21
CA GLU A 299 6.25 16.57 11.28
C GLU A 299 4.83 16.62 10.73
N LEU A 300 4.56 17.49 9.74
CA LEU A 300 3.26 17.52 9.06
C LEU A 300 2.86 16.16 8.45
N PHE A 301 3.82 15.35 7.97
CA PHE A 301 3.53 14.01 7.45
C PHE A 301 3.47 12.95 8.55
N ARG A 302 4.26 13.10 9.62
CA ARG A 302 4.21 12.22 10.80
C ARG A 302 2.82 12.27 11.44
N ASP A 303 2.23 13.45 11.56
CA ASP A 303 0.89 13.63 12.09
C ASP A 303 -0.19 12.94 11.24
N LEU A 304 0.05 12.78 9.94
CA LEU A 304 -0.89 12.11 9.03
C LEU A 304 -0.77 10.58 9.04
N ILE A 305 0.32 10.01 9.57
CA ILE A 305 0.53 8.56 9.65
C ILE A 305 0.41 7.98 11.07
N ALA A 306 0.51 8.83 12.09
CA ALA A 306 0.28 8.47 13.50
C ALA A 306 -1.11 7.83 13.70
#